data_AF-A0A2W0HJD1-F1
#
_entry.id   AF-A0A2W0HJD1-F1
#
_cell.length_a   1.000
_cell.length_b   1.000
_cell.length_c   1.000
_cell.angle_alpha   90.00
_cell.angle_beta   90.00
_cell.angle_gamma   90.00
#
_symmetry.space_group_name_H-M   'P 1'
#
loop_
_entity.id
_entity.type
_entity.pdbx_description
1 polymer ?
#
loop_
_entity_poly.entity_id
_entity_poly.type
_entity_poly.pdbx_seq_one_letter_code
_entity_poly.pdbx_strand_id
1 'polypeptide(L)'
;MNRRTFTEQELRKEASKLCRIHWGVDYTGGIELVQERWEERNALFIVDHDNDQRCIQMSRPRNAERSLEGVIQSLLHELVHWRLQSLGLPFRDTDDAFIEEAIRVGASISLAEDAQKAYRNYLTRTGNKIS
;
A
#
# COMPACT_ATOMS: atom_id res chain seq x y z
N MET A 1 0.81 24.05 -16.33
CA MET A 1 0.26 22.81 -16.93
C MET A 1 -0.42 22.02 -15.82
N ASN A 2 -1.72 21.74 -15.93
CA ASN A 2 -2.38 20.79 -15.03
C ASN A 2 -1.84 19.40 -15.34
N ARG A 3 -0.99 18.85 -14.47
CA ARG A 3 -0.60 17.44 -14.55
C ARG A 3 -1.84 16.58 -14.28
N ARG A 4 -2.02 15.53 -15.09
CA ARG A 4 -3.11 14.56 -14.86
C ARG A 4 -2.94 13.94 -13.49
N THR A 5 -4.00 13.94 -12.69
CA THR A 5 -4.08 13.25 -11.40
C THR A 5 -5.16 12.18 -11.48
N PHE A 6 -4.98 11.08 -10.73
CA PHE A 6 -6.05 10.09 -10.60
C PHE A 6 -7.27 10.68 -9.90
N THR A 7 -8.44 10.27 -10.35
CA THR A 7 -9.71 10.36 -9.62
C THR A 7 -9.90 9.15 -8.71
N GLU A 8 -10.82 9.23 -7.75
CA GLU A 8 -11.14 8.08 -6.89
C GLU A 8 -11.64 6.88 -7.70
N GLN A 9 -12.44 7.11 -8.74
CA GLN A 9 -12.94 6.05 -9.60
C GLN A 9 -11.80 5.36 -10.37
N GLU A 10 -10.82 6.12 -10.86
CA GLU A 10 -9.65 5.54 -11.50
C GLU A 10 -8.79 4.76 -10.50
N LEU A 11 -8.58 5.28 -9.28
CA LEU A 11 -7.86 4.53 -8.22
C LEU A 11 -8.59 3.24 -7.85
N ARG A 12 -9.92 3.24 -7.77
CA ARG A 12 -10.71 2.02 -7.52
C ARG A 12 -10.54 1.00 -8.64
N LYS A 13 -10.54 1.43 -9.91
CA LYS A 13 -10.31 0.55 -11.04
C LYS A 13 -8.90 -0.06 -11.00
N GLU A 14 -7.89 0.75 -10.71
CA GLU A 14 -6.51 0.26 -10.57
C GLU A 14 -6.36 -0.68 -9.37
N ALA A 15 -6.99 -0.38 -8.24
CA ALA A 15 -7.00 -1.27 -7.08
C ALA A 15 -7.61 -2.63 -7.39
N SER A 16 -8.81 -2.66 -7.99
CA SER A 16 -9.45 -3.92 -8.41
C SER A 16 -8.59 -4.69 -9.40
N LYS A 17 -7.94 -4.01 -10.34
CA LYS A 17 -7.03 -4.64 -11.30
C LYS A 17 -5.80 -5.25 -10.61
N LEU A 18 -5.12 -4.49 -9.75
CA LEU A 18 -3.96 -4.94 -8.99
C LEU A 18 -4.32 -6.14 -8.11
N CYS A 19 -5.48 -6.09 -7.44
CA CYS A 19 -5.91 -7.19 -6.60
C CYS A 19 -6.13 -8.49 -7.38
N ARG A 20 -6.74 -8.40 -8.56
CA ARG A 20 -6.91 -9.55 -9.45
C ARG A 20 -5.58 -10.09 -9.94
N ILE A 21 -4.64 -9.22 -10.32
CA ILE A 21 -3.31 -9.61 -10.82
C ILE A 21 -2.50 -10.33 -9.74
N HIS A 22 -2.43 -9.78 -8.52
CA HIS A 22 -1.50 -10.26 -7.49
C HIS A 22 -2.08 -11.33 -6.56
N TRP A 23 -3.40 -11.37 -6.40
CA TRP A 23 -4.08 -12.23 -5.42
C TRP A 23 -5.29 -12.98 -5.97
N GLY A 24 -5.73 -12.69 -7.20
CA GLY A 24 -6.91 -13.33 -7.79
C GLY A 24 -8.23 -13.02 -7.08
N VAL A 25 -8.30 -11.92 -6.32
CA VAL A 25 -9.49 -11.51 -5.56
C VAL A 25 -9.99 -10.13 -5.98
N ASP A 26 -11.26 -9.87 -5.73
CA ASP A 26 -11.84 -8.53 -5.90
C ASP A 26 -11.50 -7.63 -4.71
N TYR A 27 -11.17 -6.37 -5.02
CA TYR A 27 -11.00 -5.34 -4.00
C TYR A 27 -12.36 -4.88 -3.47
N THR A 28 -12.57 -5.00 -2.16
CA THR A 28 -13.83 -4.65 -1.48
C THR A 28 -13.73 -3.43 -0.57
N GLY A 29 -12.53 -2.86 -0.40
CA GLY A 29 -12.32 -1.70 0.47
C GLY A 29 -12.77 -0.36 -0.13
N GLY A 30 -12.87 0.65 0.73
CA GLY A 30 -13.02 2.05 0.35
C GLY A 30 -11.72 2.63 -0.24
N ILE A 31 -11.86 3.62 -1.12
CA ILE A 31 -10.77 4.50 -1.55
C ILE A 31 -11.30 5.94 -1.50
N GLU A 32 -10.53 6.82 -0.88
CA GLU A 32 -10.87 8.23 -0.72
C GLU A 32 -9.67 9.12 -1.06
N LEU A 33 -9.94 10.19 -1.81
CA LEU A 33 -8.97 11.25 -2.10
C LEU A 33 -9.22 12.44 -1.19
N VAL A 34 -8.40 12.58 -0.16
CA VAL A 34 -8.48 13.71 0.76
C VAL A 34 -7.79 14.95 0.18
N GLN A 35 -8.32 16.13 0.50
CA GLN A 35 -7.76 17.42 0.05
C GLN A 35 -6.58 17.90 0.90
N GLU A 36 -6.33 17.25 2.03
CA GLU A 36 -5.26 17.60 2.94
C GLU A 36 -3.88 17.35 2.29
N ARG A 37 -2.99 18.32 2.45
CA ARG A 37 -1.59 18.16 2.05
C ARG A 37 -0.83 17.46 3.18
N TRP A 38 -0.47 16.21 2.95
CA TRP A 38 0.36 15.47 3.90
C TRP A 38 1.84 15.78 3.71
N GLU A 39 2.57 15.89 4.82
CA GLU A 39 4.01 16.20 4.80
C GLU A 39 4.84 14.94 4.55
N GLU A 40 4.54 13.86 5.28
CA GLU A 40 5.43 12.69 5.37
C GLU A 40 4.92 11.45 4.62
N ARG A 41 3.62 11.40 4.27
CA ARG A 41 3.00 10.19 3.69
C ARG A 41 2.25 10.48 2.39
N ASN A 42 2.03 9.44 1.61
CA ASN A 42 1.37 9.53 0.31
C ASN A 42 0.01 8.81 0.28
N ALA A 43 -0.11 7.73 1.03
CA ALA A 43 -1.30 6.93 1.18
C ALA A 43 -1.35 6.38 2.63
N LEU A 44 -2.52 5.88 3.03
CA LEU A 44 -2.74 5.26 4.33
C LEU A 44 -3.91 4.28 4.26
N PHE A 45 -3.68 3.04 4.68
CA PHE A 45 -4.73 2.08 4.98
C PHE A 45 -5.28 2.28 6.39
N ILE A 46 -6.59 2.44 6.49
CA ILE A 46 -7.33 2.68 7.73
C ILE A 46 -8.24 1.49 8.00
N VAL A 47 -8.17 1.01 9.24
CA VAL A 47 -9.02 -0.04 9.79
C VAL A 47 -9.91 0.59 10.87
N ASP A 48 -11.19 0.77 10.56
CA ASP A 48 -12.21 1.13 11.54
C ASP A 48 -12.82 -0.15 12.11
N HIS A 49 -12.51 -0.46 13.37
CA HIS A 49 -13.01 -1.65 14.05
C HIS A 49 -14.48 -1.53 14.45
N ASP A 50 -14.99 -0.31 14.66
CA ASP A 50 -16.34 -0.08 15.16
C ASP A 50 -17.37 -0.18 14.04
N ASN A 51 -17.01 0.27 12.84
CA ASN A 51 -17.90 0.25 11.66
C ASN A 51 -17.55 -0.86 10.65
N ASP A 52 -16.57 -1.71 10.97
CA ASP A 52 -15.99 -2.72 10.07
C ASP A 52 -15.57 -2.13 8.70
N GLN A 53 -15.17 -0.87 8.68
CA GLN A 53 -14.76 -0.19 7.45
C GLN A 53 -13.25 -0.33 7.23
N ARG A 54 -12.88 -0.58 5.98
CA ARG A 54 -11.49 -0.64 5.52
C ARG A 54 -11.36 0.36 4.38
N CYS A 55 -10.51 1.38 4.54
CA CYS A 55 -10.39 2.43 3.54
C CYS A 55 -8.92 2.75 3.27
N ILE A 56 -8.58 2.94 2.01
CA ILE A 56 -7.31 3.52 1.59
C ILE A 56 -7.53 5.01 1.34
N GLN A 57 -6.88 5.86 2.12
CA GLN A 57 -6.85 7.30 1.88
C GLN A 57 -5.58 7.68 1.14
N MET A 58 -5.70 8.60 0.18
CA MET A 58 -4.55 9.19 -0.51
C MET A 58 -4.70 10.70 -0.60
N SER A 59 -3.61 11.43 -0.43
CA SER A 59 -3.61 12.90 -0.51
C SER A 59 -3.65 13.37 -1.97
N ARG A 60 -4.70 14.11 -2.34
CA ARG A 60 -4.85 14.68 -3.68
C ARG A 60 -3.72 15.67 -4.02
N PRO A 61 -3.33 16.63 -3.14
CA PRO A 61 -2.18 17.49 -3.40
C PRO A 61 -0.89 16.70 -3.64
N ARG A 62 -0.61 15.66 -2.84
CA ARG A 62 0.61 14.86 -3.00
C ARG A 62 0.61 14.04 -4.28
N ASN A 63 -0.52 13.46 -4.65
CA ASN A 63 -0.65 12.74 -5.91
C ASN A 63 -0.42 13.64 -7.13
N ALA A 64 -0.74 14.94 -7.04
CA ALA A 64 -0.47 15.90 -8.12
C ALA A 64 1.02 16.22 -8.34
N GLU A 65 1.85 16.04 -7.31
CA GLU A 65 3.29 16.29 -7.34
C GLU A 65 4.07 15.09 -7.91
N ARG A 66 3.47 13.90 -7.91
CA ARG A 66 4.11 12.61 -8.19
C ARG A 66 3.83 12.12 -9.60
N SER A 67 4.65 11.17 -10.06
CA SER A 67 4.36 10.42 -11.28
C SER A 67 3.15 9.51 -11.07
N LEU A 68 2.43 9.19 -12.14
CA LEU A 68 1.32 8.23 -12.07
C LEU A 68 1.78 6.88 -11.50
N GLU A 69 2.94 6.41 -11.93
CA GLU A 69 3.57 5.19 -11.39
C GLU A 69 3.83 5.28 -9.89
N GLY A 70 4.34 6.41 -9.39
CA GLY A 70 4.56 6.62 -7.96
C GLY A 70 3.26 6.56 -7.14
N VAL A 71 2.17 7.10 -7.69
CA VAL A 71 0.84 6.99 -7.06
C VAL A 71 0.38 5.53 -7.02
N ILE A 72 0.55 4.79 -8.12
CA ILE A 72 0.21 3.37 -8.20
C ILE A 72 1.05 2.51 -7.25
N GLN A 73 2.33 2.83 -7.09
CA GLN A 73 3.20 2.15 -6.12
C GLN A 73 2.74 2.35 -4.68
N SER A 74 2.33 3.57 -4.33
CA SER A 74 1.71 3.83 -3.02
C SER A 74 0.38 3.09 -2.86
N LEU A 75 -0.45 3.04 -3.90
CA LEU A 75 -1.69 2.26 -3.85
C LEU A 75 -1.41 0.77 -3.64
N LEU A 76 -0.45 0.20 -4.37
CA LEU A 76 -0.09 -1.22 -4.24
C LEU A 76 0.43 -1.55 -2.83
N HIS A 77 1.23 -0.66 -2.24
CA HIS A 77 1.68 -0.78 -0.86
C HIS A 77 0.49 -0.87 0.13
N GLU A 78 -0.47 0.06 0.05
CA GLU A 78 -1.65 0.01 0.92
C GLU A 78 -2.54 -1.21 0.67
N LEU A 79 -2.57 -1.73 -0.57
CA LEU A 79 -3.29 -2.96 -0.88
C LEU A 79 -2.66 -4.20 -0.26
N VAL A 80 -1.35 -4.20 0.00
CA VAL A 80 -0.70 -5.27 0.79
C VAL A 80 -1.24 -5.26 2.22
N HIS A 81 -1.32 -4.07 2.85
CA HIS A 81 -1.95 -3.94 4.17
C HIS A 81 -3.38 -4.46 4.18
N TRP A 82 -4.19 -4.02 3.21
CA TRP A 82 -5.58 -4.49 3.06
C TRP A 82 -5.63 -6.01 2.91
N ARG A 83 -4.78 -6.59 2.06
CA ARG A 83 -4.82 -8.03 1.79
C ARG A 83 -4.46 -8.83 3.03
N LEU A 84 -3.37 -8.50 3.71
CA LEU A 84 -2.94 -9.22 4.90
C LEU A 84 -3.95 -9.08 6.03
N GLN A 85 -4.49 -7.88 6.22
CA GLN A 85 -5.58 -7.65 7.18
C GLN A 85 -6.81 -8.51 6.85
N SER A 86 -7.20 -8.61 5.58
CA SER A 86 -8.35 -9.43 5.13
C SER A 86 -8.18 -10.92 5.42
N LEU A 87 -6.94 -11.37 5.58
CA LEU A 87 -6.57 -12.76 5.88
C LEU A 87 -6.34 -12.99 7.39
N GLY A 88 -6.45 -11.95 8.22
CA GLY A 88 -6.10 -12.03 9.65
C GLY A 88 -4.60 -12.19 9.92
N LEU A 89 -3.75 -11.78 8.98
CA LEU A 89 -2.29 -11.86 9.09
C LEU A 89 -1.68 -10.56 9.63
N PRO A 90 -0.49 -10.61 10.27
CA PRO A 90 0.28 -9.42 10.58
C PRO A 90 0.51 -8.57 9.32
N PHE A 91 0.26 -7.28 9.44
CA PHE A 91 0.20 -6.38 8.29
C PHE A 91 0.94 -5.07 8.51
N ARG A 92 1.74 -4.90 9.56
CA ARG A 92 2.52 -3.67 9.75
C ARG A 92 3.74 -3.68 8.84
N ASP A 93 4.24 -2.50 8.46
CA ASP A 93 5.46 -2.34 7.64
C ASP A 93 6.70 -3.08 8.19
N THR A 94 6.72 -3.35 9.49
CA THR A 94 7.79 -4.02 10.19
C THR A 94 7.59 -5.53 10.32
N ASP A 95 6.42 -6.05 9.94
CA ASP A 95 6.09 -7.47 10.07
C ASP A 95 6.66 -8.27 8.89
N ASP A 96 7.19 -9.46 9.18
CA ASP A 96 7.75 -10.35 8.16
C ASP A 96 6.76 -10.68 7.04
N ALA A 97 5.49 -10.92 7.40
CA ALA A 97 4.44 -11.22 6.43
C ALA A 97 4.17 -10.05 5.48
N PHE A 98 4.25 -8.81 5.98
CA PHE A 98 4.15 -7.62 5.13
C PHE A 98 5.33 -7.52 4.19
N ILE A 99 6.55 -7.64 4.72
CA ILE A 99 7.78 -7.52 3.96
C ILE A 99 7.84 -8.58 2.85
N GLU A 100 7.57 -9.83 3.19
CA GLU A 100 7.53 -10.95 2.24
C GLU A 100 6.55 -10.68 1.11
N GLU A 101 5.33 -10.26 1.45
CA GLU A 101 4.28 -10.04 0.47
C GLU A 101 4.57 -8.81 -0.40
N ALA A 102 5.08 -7.73 0.19
CA ALA A 102 5.50 -6.54 -0.53
C ALA A 102 6.60 -6.86 -1.57
N ILE A 103 7.59 -7.67 -1.21
CA ILE A 103 8.61 -8.17 -2.15
C ILE A 103 7.96 -8.99 -3.26
N ARG A 104 7.08 -9.93 -2.91
CA ARG A 104 6.44 -10.84 -3.87
C ARG A 104 5.63 -10.10 -4.94
N VAL A 105 4.90 -9.06 -4.56
CA VAL A 105 4.06 -8.28 -5.48
C VAL A 105 4.80 -7.11 -6.12
N GLY A 106 6.04 -6.83 -5.71
CA GLY A 106 6.82 -5.70 -6.19
C GLY A 106 6.36 -4.35 -5.65
N ALA A 107 5.75 -4.32 -4.46
CA ALA A 107 5.39 -3.09 -3.77
C ALA A 107 6.63 -2.43 -3.13
N SER A 108 6.61 -1.10 -2.99
CA SER A 108 7.64 -0.39 -2.24
C SER A 108 7.55 -0.67 -0.75
N ILE A 109 8.70 -0.80 -0.07
CA ILE A 109 8.78 -0.76 1.39
C ILE A 109 8.79 0.70 1.85
N SER A 110 8.08 1.00 2.94
CA SER A 110 8.05 2.32 3.57
C SER A 110 9.47 2.83 3.88
N LEU A 111 9.72 4.11 3.64
CA LEU A 111 11.03 4.74 3.88
C LEU A 111 11.29 5.05 5.36
N ALA A 112 10.30 4.83 6.24
CA ALA A 112 10.49 4.99 7.68
C ALA A 112 11.66 4.12 8.19
N GLU A 113 12.43 4.65 9.14
CA GLU A 113 13.66 4.01 9.62
C GLU A 113 13.42 2.58 10.13
N ASP A 114 12.36 2.39 10.92
CA ASP A 114 11.99 1.09 11.48
C ASP A 114 11.58 0.09 10.41
N ALA A 115 10.80 0.51 9.40
CA ALA A 115 10.42 -0.34 8.27
C ALA A 115 11.65 -0.78 7.46
N GLN A 116 12.57 0.15 7.19
CA GLN A 116 13.83 -0.13 6.50
C GLN A 116 14.74 -1.07 7.30
N LYS A 117 14.79 -0.90 8.63
CA LYS A 117 15.52 -1.81 9.53
C LYS A 117 14.91 -3.21 9.54
N ALA A 118 13.59 -3.31 9.64
CA ALA A 118 12.87 -4.59 9.60
C ALA A 118 13.10 -5.31 8.27
N TYR A 119 13.01 -4.60 7.14
CA TYR A 119 13.30 -5.15 5.81
C TYR A 119 14.72 -5.71 5.68
N ARG A 120 15.74 -4.96 6.13
CA ARG A 120 17.13 -5.48 6.14
C ARG A 120 17.27 -6.73 7.00
N ASN A 121 16.68 -6.73 8.20
CA ASN A 121 16.71 -7.88 9.09
C ASN A 121 15.99 -9.11 8.49
N TYR A 122 14.88 -8.88 7.77
CA TYR A 122 14.19 -9.93 7.03
C TYR A 122 15.11 -10.53 5.97
N LEU A 123 15.73 -9.71 5.12
CA LEU A 123 16.65 -10.17 4.08
C LEU A 123 17.87 -10.92 4.64
N THR A 124 18.46 -10.48 5.76
CA THR A 124 19.57 -11.20 6.39
C THR A 124 19.16 -12.59 6.87
N ARG A 125 17.96 -12.73 7.46
CA ARG A 125 17.48 -14.02 7.95
C ARG A 125 17.07 -14.98 6.84
N THR A 126 16.50 -14.47 5.75
CA THR A 126 15.99 -15.30 4.63
C THR A 126 17.04 -15.52 3.55
N GLY A 127 17.97 -14.59 3.35
CA GLY A 127 19.11 -14.74 2.43
C GLY A 127 20.08 -15.85 2.85
N ASN A 128 20.19 -16.15 4.15
CA ASN A 128 20.97 -17.29 4.65
C ASN A 128 20.27 -18.66 4.48
N LYS A 129 19.06 -18.72 3.91
CA LYS A 129 18.33 -19.97 3.66
C LYS A 129 18.51 -20.50 2.23
N ILE A 130 19.30 -19.82 1.40
CA ILE A 130 19.62 -20.21 0.01
C ILE A 130 21.15 -20.33 -0.17
N SER A 131 21.84 -20.83 0.86
CA SER A 131 23.25 -21.18 0.82
C SER A 131 23.45 -22.65 1.20
#